data_AF-A0A976DMF2-F1
#
_entry.id   AF-A0A976DMF2-F1
#
_cell.length_a   1.000
_cell.length_b   1.000
_cell.length_c   1.000
_cell.angle_alpha   90.00
_cell.angle_beta   90.00
_cell.angle_gamma   90.00
#
_symmetry.space_group_name_H-M   'P 1'
#
loop_
_entity.id
_entity.type
_entity.pdbx_description
1 polymer ?
#
loop_
_entity_poly.entity_id
_entity_poly.type
_entity_poly.pdbx_seq_one_letter_code
_entity_poly.pdbx_strand_id
1 'polypeptide(L)'
;MPFTLATWNINSVRLREGLVARLMAEEAPDILCLQECKSPVEMIPLAQFQALGYHHIVARGQKGYNGVAILSKLPITDAGGHDFAQLGHARHVAARLENG
;
A
#
# COMPACT_ATOMS: atom_id res chain seq x y z
N MET A 1 -19.07 10.03 7.12
CA MET A 1 -19.36 9.40 5.81
C MET A 1 -18.70 8.04 5.80
N PRO A 2 -19.34 6.98 5.26
CA PRO A 2 -18.66 5.70 5.07
C PRO A 2 -17.52 5.86 4.06
N PHE A 3 -16.47 5.04 4.18
CA PHE A 3 -15.41 4.91 3.18
C PHE A 3 -15.23 3.45 2.81
N THR A 4 -14.60 3.21 1.67
CA THR A 4 -14.34 1.88 1.12
C THR A 4 -12.87 1.49 1.32
N LEU A 5 -12.66 0.24 1.72
CA LEU A 5 -11.33 -0.32 1.92
C LEU A 5 -11.22 -1.64 1.16
N ALA A 6 -10.15 -1.78 0.40
CA ALA A 6 -9.78 -3.02 -0.26
C ALA A 6 -8.44 -3.52 0.26
N THR A 7 -8.27 -4.84 0.29
CA THR A 7 -7.00 -5.48 0.62
C THR A 7 -6.65 -6.52 -0.42
N TRP A 8 -5.40 -6.55 -0.86
CA TRP A 8 -4.94 -7.47 -1.88
C TRP A 8 -3.48 -7.88 -1.68
N ASN A 9 -3.25 -9.18 -1.56
CA ASN A 9 -1.92 -9.75 -1.73
C ASN A 9 -1.57 -9.75 -3.23
N ILE A 10 -0.72 -8.81 -3.66
CA ILE A 10 -0.42 -8.53 -5.07
C ILE A 10 0.67 -9.44 -5.64
N ASN A 11 1.45 -10.10 -4.77
CA ASN A 11 2.59 -10.94 -5.14
C ASN A 11 3.50 -10.26 -6.19
N SER A 12 4.25 -9.24 -5.78
CA SER A 12 5.10 -8.34 -6.59
C SER A 12 4.34 -7.21 -7.28
N VAL A 13 4.33 -6.04 -6.64
CA VAL A 13 3.61 -4.85 -7.11
C VAL A 13 4.16 -4.34 -8.44
N ARG A 14 5.47 -4.38 -8.65
CA ARG A 14 6.10 -3.90 -9.90
C ARG A 14 5.71 -4.75 -11.12
N LEU A 15 5.56 -6.06 -10.93
CA LEU A 15 5.17 -6.96 -12.01
C LEU A 15 3.66 -6.91 -12.29
N ARG A 16 2.87 -6.39 -11.36
CA ARG A 16 1.40 -6.29 -11.45
C ARG A 16 0.90 -4.85 -11.41
N GLU A 17 1.76 -3.89 -11.67
CA GLU A 17 1.46 -2.45 -11.64
C GLU A 17 0.19 -2.12 -12.45
N GLY A 18 0.10 -2.63 -13.68
CA GLY A 18 -1.08 -2.45 -14.53
C GLY A 18 -2.37 -3.06 -13.97
N LEU A 19 -2.30 -4.17 -13.24
CA LEU A 19 -3.48 -4.76 -12.58
C LEU A 19 -3.92 -3.94 -11.38
N VAL A 20 -2.96 -3.44 -10.58
CA VAL A 20 -3.25 -2.52 -9.48
C VAL A 20 -3.90 -1.24 -10.00
N ALA A 21 -3.32 -0.64 -11.04
CA ALA A 21 -3.86 0.56 -11.66
C ALA A 21 -5.27 0.34 -12.23
N ARG A 22 -5.52 -0.83 -12.84
CA ARG A 22 -6.85 -1.21 -13.31
C ARG A 22 -7.86 -1.28 -12.15
N LEU A 23 -7.54 -1.98 -11.06
CA LEU A 23 -8.40 -2.03 -9.88
C LEU A 23 -8.66 -0.63 -9.30
N MET A 24 -7.62 0.18 -9.20
CA MET A 24 -7.72 1.57 -8.71
C MET A 24 -8.62 2.45 -9.58
N ALA A 25 -8.70 2.19 -10.88
CA ALA A 25 -9.53 2.92 -11.83
C ALA A 25 -10.97 2.40 -11.87
N GLU A 26 -11.16 1.08 -11.86
CA GLU A 26 -12.48 0.43 -11.99
C GLU A 26 -13.25 0.43 -10.66
N GLU A 27 -12.60 0.00 -9.57
CA GLU A 27 -13.24 -0.15 -8.25
C GLU A 27 -13.05 1.09 -7.36
N ALA A 28 -11.98 1.86 -7.63
CA ALA A 28 -11.75 3.15 -7.01
C ALA A 28 -11.88 3.21 -5.47
N PRO A 29 -11.36 2.24 -4.69
CA PRO A 29 -11.48 2.26 -3.23
C PRO A 29 -10.84 3.52 -2.62
N ASP A 30 -11.35 3.99 -1.49
CA ASP A 30 -10.76 5.12 -0.77
C ASP A 30 -9.38 4.77 -0.18
N ILE A 31 -9.23 3.50 0.21
CA ILE A 31 -7.99 2.93 0.75
C ILE A 31 -7.74 1.55 0.12
N LEU A 32 -6.53 1.36 -0.41
CA LEU A 32 -6.04 0.07 -0.89
C LEU A 32 -4.83 -0.39 -0.07
N CYS A 33 -4.95 -1.55 0.55
CA CYS A 33 -3.87 -2.22 1.27
C CYS A 33 -3.27 -3.32 0.40
N LEU A 34 -1.96 -3.25 0.14
CA LEU A 34 -1.23 -4.27 -0.62
C LEU A 34 -0.30 -5.08 0.30
N GLN A 35 -0.28 -6.40 0.09
CA GLN A 35 0.69 -7.32 0.71
C GLN A 35 1.53 -8.03 -0.35
N GLU A 36 2.69 -8.55 0.07
CA GLU A 36 3.69 -9.14 -0.83
C GLU A 36 4.09 -8.21 -1.96
N CYS A 37 4.34 -6.93 -1.66
CA CYS A 37 4.82 -5.98 -2.66
C CYS A 37 6.16 -6.43 -3.28
N LYS A 38 6.98 -7.19 -2.53
CA LYS A 38 8.28 -7.79 -2.94
C LYS A 38 9.26 -6.78 -3.55
N SER A 39 9.13 -5.53 -3.13
CA SER A 39 9.87 -4.39 -3.66
C SER A 39 10.40 -3.53 -2.52
N PRO A 40 11.59 -2.91 -2.67
CA PRO A 40 11.94 -1.71 -1.92
C PRO A 40 10.90 -0.60 -2.13
N VAL A 41 10.75 0.31 -1.15
CA VAL A 41 9.72 1.37 -1.15
C VAL A 41 9.93 2.32 -2.32
N GLU A 42 11.18 2.71 -2.56
CA GLU A 42 11.62 3.61 -3.63
C GLU A 42 11.37 3.08 -5.04
N MET A 43 11.09 1.77 -5.17
CA MET A 43 10.79 1.11 -6.44
C MET A 43 9.31 0.80 -6.63
N ILE A 44 8.43 1.19 -5.69
CA ILE A 44 6.98 1.11 -5.87
C ILE A 44 6.58 2.15 -6.94
N PRO A 45 5.69 1.82 -7.90
CA PRO A 45 5.30 2.72 -8.98
C PRO A 45 4.34 3.84 -8.52
N LEU A 46 4.83 4.74 -7.65
CA LEU A 46 4.02 5.77 -7.01
C LEU A 46 3.42 6.75 -8.02
N ALA A 47 4.15 7.09 -9.09
CA ALA A 47 3.68 8.06 -10.07
C ALA A 47 2.35 7.66 -10.72
N GLN A 48 2.19 6.38 -11.10
CA GLN A 48 0.95 5.90 -11.70
C GLN A 48 -0.21 5.90 -10.69
N PHE A 49 0.06 5.51 -9.43
CA PHE A 49 -0.97 5.49 -8.40
C PHE A 49 -1.40 6.91 -7.98
N GLN A 50 -0.46 7.84 -7.91
CA GLN A 50 -0.73 9.26 -7.65
C GLN A 50 -1.55 9.90 -8.78
N ALA A 51 -1.31 9.54 -10.04
CA ALA A 51 -2.12 10.00 -11.16
C ALA A 51 -3.59 9.53 -11.08
N LEU A 52 -3.87 8.45 -10.33
CA LEU A 52 -5.21 7.93 -10.05
C LEU A 52 -5.82 8.49 -8.74
N GLY A 53 -5.17 9.46 -8.11
CA GLY A 53 -5.66 10.16 -6.90
C GLY A 53 -5.18 9.57 -5.57
N TYR A 54 -4.35 8.53 -5.57
CA TYR A 54 -3.81 7.92 -4.34
C TYR A 54 -2.54 8.66 -3.90
N HIS A 55 -2.71 9.87 -3.37
CA HIS A 55 -1.61 10.76 -3.02
C HIS A 55 -0.95 10.42 -1.67
N HIS A 56 -1.65 9.70 -0.80
CA HIS A 56 -1.17 9.40 0.55
C HIS A 56 -0.75 7.94 0.65
N ILE A 57 0.53 7.71 0.97
CA ILE A 57 1.13 6.38 0.89
C ILE A 57 1.96 6.12 2.14
N VAL A 58 1.70 5.00 2.80
CA VAL A 58 2.51 4.48 3.91
C VAL A 58 2.94 3.07 3.54
N ALA A 59 4.25 2.82 3.45
CA ALA A 59 4.78 1.55 2.98
C ALA A 59 6.00 1.08 3.78
N ARG A 60 6.22 -0.24 3.75
CA ARG A 60 7.43 -0.91 4.22
C ARG A 60 7.84 -1.90 3.14
N GLY A 61 9.07 -1.76 2.64
CA GLY A 61 9.57 -2.50 1.49
C GLY A 61 10.64 -3.52 1.86
N GLN A 62 10.70 -4.62 1.11
CA GLN A 62 11.76 -5.61 1.20
C GLN A 62 11.98 -6.23 -0.20
N LYS A 63 13.23 -6.26 -0.66
CA LYS A 63 13.55 -6.70 -2.03
C LYS A 63 13.30 -8.20 -2.19
N GLY A 64 12.44 -8.59 -3.13
CA GLY A 64 12.19 -10.00 -3.47
C GLY A 64 11.33 -10.78 -2.46
N TYR A 65 11.08 -10.22 -1.27
CA TYR A 65 10.33 -10.86 -0.19
C TYR A 65 9.36 -9.87 0.45
N ASN A 66 8.27 -10.37 1.06
CA ASN A 66 7.34 -9.58 1.88
C ASN A 66 6.95 -8.23 1.24
N GLY A 67 6.91 -7.15 2.02
CA GLY A 67 6.56 -5.80 1.59
C GLY A 67 5.06 -5.53 1.69
N VAL A 68 4.72 -4.39 2.27
CA VAL A 68 3.34 -3.95 2.51
C VAL A 68 3.19 -2.47 2.21
N ALA A 69 2.03 -2.07 1.71
CA ALA A 69 1.72 -0.67 1.40
C ALA A 69 0.25 -0.37 1.68
N ILE A 70 -0.02 0.84 2.16
CA ILE A 70 -1.35 1.45 2.24
C ILE A 70 -1.32 2.64 1.29
N LEU A 71 -2.21 2.62 0.29
CA LEU A 71 -2.40 3.69 -0.68
C LEU A 71 -3.77 4.29 -0.43
N SER A 72 -3.86 5.61 -0.29
CA SER A 72 -5.12 6.27 0.05
C SER A 72 -5.34 7.56 -0.74
N LYS A 73 -6.61 7.78 -1.07
CA LYS A 73 -7.13 9.06 -1.57
C LYS A 73 -7.34 10.06 -0.43
N LEU A 74 -7.51 9.56 0.80
CA LEU A 74 -7.72 10.36 2.00
C LEU A 74 -6.37 10.61 2.70
N PRO A 75 -6.22 11.74 3.40
CA PRO A 75 -5.05 11.97 4.23
C PRO A 75 -4.88 10.86 5.28
N ILE A 76 -3.71 10.22 5.24
CA ILE A 76 -3.28 9.25 6.25
C ILE A 76 -1.89 9.63 6.76
N THR A 77 -1.62 9.30 8.01
CA THR A 77 -0.31 9.44 8.64
C THR A 77 0.28 8.07 8.96
N ASP A 78 1.60 7.94 8.89
CA ASP A 78 2.30 6.71 9.26
C ASP A 78 2.13 6.45 10.77
N ALA A 79 1.52 5.32 11.11
CA ALA A 79 1.28 4.91 12.50
C ALA A 79 2.25 3.79 12.95
N GLY A 80 3.29 3.52 12.16
CA GLY A 80 4.38 2.62 12.51
C GLY A 80 4.28 1.22 11.89
N GLY A 81 5.15 0.33 12.38
CA GLY A 81 5.23 -1.06 11.96
C GLY A 81 5.64 -1.94 13.14
N HIS A 82 5.15 -3.17 13.17
CA HIS A 82 5.51 -4.15 14.19
C HIS A 82 6.26 -5.32 13.57
N ASP A 83 7.44 -5.63 14.12
CA ASP A 83 8.18 -6.83 13.78
C ASP A 83 7.81 -7.96 14.75
N PHE A 84 6.64 -8.56 14.53
CA PHE A 84 6.12 -9.62 15.41
C PHE A 84 7.04 -10.84 15.51
N ALA A 85 7.81 -11.13 14.46
CA ALA A 85 8.68 -12.29 14.41
C ALA A 85 10.13 -12.00 14.83
N GLN A 86 10.49 -10.73 15.06
CA GLN A 86 11.86 -10.28 15.34
C GLN A 86 12.86 -10.68 14.24
N LEU A 87 12.40 -10.68 12.98
CA LEU A 87 13.19 -11.08 11.81
C LEU A 87 13.52 -9.90 10.88
N GLY A 88 13.16 -8.68 11.26
CA GLY A 88 13.30 -7.48 10.41
C GLY A 88 12.41 -7.52 9.17
N HIS A 89 11.31 -8.28 9.20
CA HIS A 89 10.46 -8.49 8.04
C HIS A 89 9.50 -7.32 7.81
N ALA A 90 9.41 -6.84 6.56
CA ALA A 90 8.42 -5.86 6.14
C ALA A 90 7.02 -6.49 5.95
N ARG A 91 6.43 -7.01 7.03
CA ARG A 91 5.13 -7.72 7.04
C ARG A 91 3.99 -6.92 7.65
N HIS A 92 4.29 -5.80 8.30
CA HIS A 92 3.30 -4.96 8.96
C HIS A 92 3.52 -3.49 8.63
N VAL A 93 2.41 -2.79 8.45
CA VAL A 93 2.34 -1.34 8.31
C VAL A 93 1.01 -0.88 8.93
N ALA A 94 1.03 0.25 9.61
CA ALA A 94 -0.16 0.90 10.13
C ALA A 94 -0.20 2.34 9.64
N ALA A 95 -1.42 2.82 9.41
CA ALA A 95 -1.68 4.21 9.12
C ALA A 95 -2.91 4.69 9.90
N ARG A 96 -3.00 5.99 10.15
CA ARG A 96 -4.10 6.62 10.89
C ARG A 96 -4.77 7.70 10.03
N LEU A 97 -6.10 7.69 10.01
CA LEU A 97 -6.93 8.74 9.40
C LEU A 97 -7.04 9.94 10.35
N GLU A 98 -7.39 11.11 9.83
CA GLU A 98 -7.53 12.32 10.65
C GLU A 98 -8.56 12.19 11.77
N ASN A 99 -9.58 11.35 11.59
CA ASN A 99 -10.67 11.14 12.54
C ASN A 99 -10.43 10.01 13.55
N GLY A 100 -9.20 9.48 13.64
CA GLY A 100 -8.80 8.42 14.58
C GLY A 100 -8.72 7.04 13.95
#